data_AF-V7HMJ6-F1
#
_entry.id   AF-V7HMJ6-F1
#
_cell.length_a   1.000
_cell.length_b   1.000
_cell.length_c   1.000
_cell.angle_alpha   90.00
_cell.angle_beta   90.00
_cell.angle_gamma   90.00
#
_symmetry.space_group_name_H-M   'P 1'
#
loop_
_entity.id
_entity.type
_entity.pdbx_description
1 polymer ?
#
loop_
_entity_poly.entity_id
_entity_poly.type
_entity_poly.pdbx_seq_one_letter_code
_entity_poly.pdbx_strand_id
1 'polypeptide(L)'
;MEEDEGGSVLTASVCGGPKADAHLMLVCFDKPVLSYDLGAAGQQLEPGISASFTFKGGDKSVTKKLDLEAMYNYFTAELSKDDPLLGLLRSKGDVTVTADKYGENSFPLTGSSAAIGKVLTQCGKGSAGDAD
;
A
#
# COMPACT_ATOMS: atom_id res chain seq x y z
N MET A 1 31.32 -13.51 -0.40
CA MET A 1 29.94 -14.00 -0.59
C MET A 1 29.06 -12.88 -0.11
N GLU A 2 28.56 -12.07 -1.03
CA GLU A 2 27.46 -11.14 -0.77
C GLU A 2 26.20 -11.99 -0.88
N GLU A 3 25.42 -12.07 0.19
CA GLU A 3 24.09 -12.65 0.11
C GLU A 3 23.27 -11.71 -0.76
N ASP A 4 22.79 -12.20 -1.91
CA ASP A 4 21.86 -11.46 -2.74
C ASP A 4 20.53 -11.40 -1.98
N GLU A 5 20.43 -10.44 -1.05
CA GLU A 5 19.23 -10.20 -0.22
C GLU A 5 18.04 -9.67 -1.06
N GLY A 6 18.25 -9.47 -2.37
CA GLY A 6 17.27 -8.94 -3.32
C GLY A 6 16.44 -10.02 -4.00
N GLY A 7 15.47 -10.60 -3.29
CA GLY A 7 14.45 -11.44 -3.92
C GLY A 7 13.62 -10.70 -4.97
N SER A 8 12.99 -11.42 -5.91
CA SER A 8 12.09 -10.80 -6.89
C SER A 8 10.81 -10.27 -6.23
N VAL A 9 10.54 -8.99 -6.44
CA VAL A 9 9.36 -8.31 -5.86
C VAL A 9 8.49 -7.73 -6.97
N LEU A 10 7.18 -7.99 -6.91
CA LEU A 10 6.19 -7.33 -7.76
C LEU A 10 5.35 -6.35 -6.93
N THR A 11 5.28 -5.11 -7.39
CA THR A 11 4.54 -4.02 -6.73
C THR A 11 3.47 -3.47 -7.65
N ALA A 12 2.28 -3.21 -7.11
CA ALA A 12 1.27 -2.37 -7.74
C ALA A 12 1.30 -0.99 -7.08
N SER A 13 1.46 0.08 -7.86
CA SER A 13 1.53 1.44 -7.33
C SER A 13 0.63 2.41 -8.10
N VAL A 14 0.21 3.47 -7.43
CA VAL A 14 -0.56 4.56 -8.03
C VAL A 14 -0.24 5.89 -7.34
N CYS A 15 -0.01 6.92 -8.15
CA CYS A 15 0.13 8.30 -7.68
C CYS A 15 -1.24 8.95 -7.51
N GLY A 16 -1.38 9.78 -6.50
CA GLY A 16 -2.59 10.51 -6.19
C GLY A 16 -2.29 11.86 -5.54
N GLY A 17 -3.35 12.51 -5.09
CA GLY A 17 -3.27 13.88 -4.57
C GLY A 17 -3.18 14.93 -5.68
N PRO A 18 -3.31 16.22 -5.32
CA PRO A 18 -3.45 17.32 -6.28
C PRO A 18 -2.21 17.53 -7.16
N LYS A 19 -1.04 17.06 -6.74
CA LYS A 19 0.22 17.17 -7.48
C LYS A 19 0.82 15.81 -7.88
N ALA A 20 0.04 14.74 -7.77
CA ALA A 20 0.51 13.35 -7.96
C ALA A 20 1.71 13.00 -7.05
N ASP A 21 1.79 13.64 -5.88
CA ASP A 21 2.88 13.54 -4.92
C ASP A 21 2.62 12.52 -3.81
N ALA A 22 1.37 12.11 -3.62
CA ALA A 22 1.03 11.01 -2.72
C ALA A 22 1.11 9.68 -3.47
N HIS A 23 1.53 8.60 -2.80
CA HIS A 23 1.76 7.31 -3.44
C HIS A 23 1.17 6.16 -2.62
N LEU A 24 0.31 5.36 -3.26
CA LEU A 24 -0.21 4.14 -2.67
C LEU A 24 0.44 2.94 -3.35
N MET A 25 1.07 2.07 -2.57
CA MET A 25 1.82 0.91 -3.05
C MET A 25 1.32 -0.35 -2.36
N LEU A 26 1.17 -1.43 -3.12
CA LEU A 26 0.91 -2.77 -2.60
C LEU A 26 2.00 -3.70 -3.10
N VAL A 27 2.73 -4.27 -2.15
CA VAL A 27 3.72 -5.32 -2.39
C VAL A 27 3.25 -6.61 -1.73
N CYS A 28 3.76 -7.76 -2.18
CA CYS A 28 3.52 -8.99 -1.47
C CYS A 28 4.77 -9.88 -1.40
N PHE A 29 5.26 -10.05 -0.18
CA PHE A 29 6.22 -11.07 0.20
C PHE A 29 5.42 -12.27 0.71
N ASP A 30 5.50 -12.64 1.99
CA ASP A 30 4.62 -13.66 2.58
C ASP A 30 3.17 -13.21 2.66
N LYS A 31 2.97 -11.94 3.05
CA LYS A 31 1.66 -11.30 3.16
C LYS A 31 1.64 -10.01 2.33
N PRO A 32 0.46 -9.59 1.85
CA PRO A 32 0.31 -8.28 1.23
C PRO A 32 0.63 -7.18 2.23
N VAL A 33 1.49 -6.24 1.84
CA VAL A 33 1.81 -5.03 2.61
C VAL A 33 1.38 -3.84 1.80
N LEU A 34 0.52 -3.02 2.39
CA LEU A 34 0.17 -1.71 1.87
C LEU A 34 1.15 -0.69 2.42
N SER A 35 1.66 0.19 1.55
CA SER A 35 2.47 1.35 1.93
C SER A 35 1.82 2.61 1.36
N TYR A 36 1.75 3.66 2.17
CA TYR A 36 1.15 4.93 1.82
C TYR A 36 2.13 6.06 2.12
N ASP A 37 2.64 6.67 1.05
CA ASP A 37 3.35 7.93 1.08
C ASP A 37 2.34 9.08 1.04
N LEU A 38 2.38 9.94 2.06
CA LEU A 38 1.52 11.11 2.19
C LEU A 38 1.89 12.24 1.21
N GLY A 39 3.01 12.14 0.49
CA GLY A 39 3.54 13.21 -0.33
C GLY A 39 3.94 14.42 0.52
N ALA A 40 3.55 15.63 0.09
CA ALA A 40 3.90 16.84 0.83
C ALA A 40 3.40 16.87 2.29
N ALA A 41 2.31 16.16 2.62
CA ALA A 41 1.78 16.09 3.98
C ALA A 41 2.63 15.20 4.92
N GLY A 42 3.56 14.42 4.38
CA GLY A 42 4.44 13.52 5.14
C GLY A 42 5.83 14.07 5.41
N GLN A 43 6.10 15.36 5.15
CA GLN A 43 7.41 15.93 5.39
C GLN A 43 7.73 15.94 6.89
N GLN A 44 8.65 15.06 7.29
CA GLN A 44 9.24 14.93 8.63
C GLN A 44 8.26 14.46 9.71
N LEU A 45 8.00 13.15 9.72
CA LEU A 45 7.20 12.49 10.74
C LEU A 45 8.07 11.94 11.87
N GLU A 46 7.54 11.93 13.09
CA GLU A 46 8.23 11.30 14.23
C GLU A 46 8.20 9.77 14.11
N PRO A 47 9.33 9.07 14.36
CA PRO A 47 9.35 7.61 14.34
C PRO A 47 8.43 7.02 15.43
N GLY A 48 7.86 5.84 15.16
CA GLY A 48 7.03 5.10 16.12
C GLY A 48 5.58 5.57 16.23
N ILE A 49 5.13 6.45 15.33
CA ILE A 49 3.72 6.85 15.26
C ILE A 49 2.89 5.87 14.44
N SER A 50 1.60 5.79 14.76
CA SER A 50 0.59 5.15 13.94
C SER A 50 -0.57 6.11 13.70
N ALA A 51 -1.33 5.89 12.63
CA ALA A 51 -2.54 6.65 12.38
C ALA A 51 -3.63 5.81 11.70
N SER A 52 -4.87 6.22 11.92
CA SER A 52 -6.02 5.60 11.24
C SER A 52 -6.32 6.33 9.95
N PHE A 53 -6.37 5.58 8.86
CA PHE A 53 -6.70 6.06 7.53
C PHE A 53 -8.01 5.40 7.08
N THR A 54 -8.93 6.21 6.57
CA THR A 54 -10.19 5.74 6.00
C THR A 54 -10.09 5.75 4.49
N PHE A 55 -10.23 4.57 3.89
CA PHE A 55 -10.25 4.34 2.45
C PHE A 55 -11.70 4.27 2.00
N LYS A 56 -12.11 5.19 1.14
CA LYS A 56 -13.48 5.28 0.62
C LYS A 56 -13.48 5.15 -0.89
N GLY A 57 -14.29 4.25 -1.42
CA GLY A 57 -14.45 4.04 -2.87
C GLY A 57 -15.86 3.57 -3.19
N GLY A 58 -16.57 4.31 -4.05
CA GLY A 58 -18.01 4.13 -4.25
C GLY A 58 -18.77 4.18 -2.93
N ASP A 59 -19.60 3.17 -2.67
CA ASP A 59 -20.40 3.05 -1.42
C ASP A 59 -19.66 2.33 -0.29
N LYS A 60 -18.38 1.97 -0.48
CA LYS A 60 -17.59 1.23 0.51
C LYS A 60 -16.64 2.15 1.27
N SER A 61 -16.44 1.83 2.54
CA SER A 61 -15.46 2.50 3.41
C SER A 61 -14.77 1.45 4.27
N VAL A 62 -13.44 1.53 4.38
CA VAL A 62 -12.61 0.67 5.23
C VAL A 62 -11.62 1.53 5.97
N THR A 63 -11.63 1.49 7.30
CA THR A 63 -10.63 2.18 8.13
C THR A 63 -9.54 1.19 8.54
N LYS A 64 -8.28 1.59 8.38
CA LYS A 64 -7.11 0.83 8.81
C LYS A 64 -6.18 1.70 9.65
N LYS A 65 -5.67 1.11 10.72
CA LYS A 65 -4.51 1.65 11.43
C LYS A 65 -3.27 1.26 10.65
N LEU A 66 -2.46 2.24 10.26
CA LEU A 66 -1.16 2.04 9.62
C LEU A 66 -0.07 2.55 10.58
N ASP A 67 1.08 1.90 10.56
CA ASP A 67 2.25 2.24 11.36
C ASP A 67 3.29 2.94 10.48
N LEU A 68 3.99 3.94 11.02
CA LEU A 68 5.00 4.66 10.25
C LEU A 68 6.28 3.84 10.14
N GLU A 69 6.69 3.54 8.91
CA GLU A 69 8.03 3.08 8.58
C GLU A 69 8.95 4.27 8.36
N ALA A 70 9.63 4.68 9.43
CA ALA A 70 10.40 5.93 9.49
C ALA A 70 11.57 6.02 8.50
N MET A 71 12.09 4.88 8.02
CA MET A 71 13.17 4.86 7.02
C MET A 71 12.73 5.48 5.69
N TYR A 72 11.46 5.27 5.31
CA TYR A 72 10.90 5.75 4.04
C TYR A 72 9.83 6.83 4.22
N ASN A 73 9.44 7.14 5.45
CA ASN A 73 8.30 8.01 5.80
C ASN A 73 6.96 7.53 5.21
N TYR A 74 6.77 6.21 5.11
CA TYR A 74 5.53 5.62 4.63
C TYR A 74 4.72 5.05 5.78
N PHE A 75 3.40 5.24 5.73
CA PHE A 75 2.50 4.50 6.59
C PHE A 75 2.25 3.11 6.00
N THR A 76 2.46 2.06 6.78
CA THR A 76 2.35 0.69 6.29
C THR A 76 1.35 -0.14 7.08
N ALA A 77 0.79 -1.16 6.45
CA ALA A 77 -0.02 -2.17 7.10
C ALA A 77 0.12 -3.53 6.41
N GLU A 78 0.38 -4.58 7.18
CA GLU A 78 0.17 -5.95 6.73
C GLU A 78 -1.34 -6.23 6.60
N LEU A 79 -1.72 -6.85 5.48
CA LEU A 79 -3.09 -7.24 5.19
C LEU A 79 -3.19 -8.77 5.13
N SER A 80 -4.38 -9.31 5.40
CA SER A 80 -4.67 -10.68 5.00
C SER A 80 -4.99 -10.74 3.49
N LYS A 81 -4.90 -11.93 2.88
CA LYS A 81 -5.21 -12.10 1.44
C LYS A 81 -6.67 -11.76 1.10
N ASP A 82 -7.56 -11.88 2.09
CA ASP A 82 -9.00 -11.61 1.97
C ASP A 82 -9.40 -10.27 2.61
N ASP A 83 -8.43 -9.39 2.88
CA ASP A 83 -8.69 -8.13 3.56
C ASP A 83 -9.71 -7.27 2.77
N PRO A 84 -10.75 -6.71 3.41
CA PRO A 84 -11.74 -5.90 2.72
C PRO A 84 -11.16 -4.68 2.00
N LEU A 85 -9.99 -4.18 2.46
CA LEU A 85 -9.30 -3.10 1.78
C LEU A 85 -8.82 -3.52 0.38
N LEU A 86 -8.32 -4.76 0.21
CA LEU A 86 -7.95 -5.28 -1.10
C LEU A 86 -9.16 -5.34 -2.03
N GLY A 87 -10.32 -5.73 -1.51
CA GLY A 87 -11.57 -5.71 -2.26
C GLY A 87 -11.99 -4.31 -2.70
N LEU A 88 -11.78 -3.29 -1.86
CA LEU A 88 -12.03 -1.89 -2.18
C LEU A 88 -11.06 -1.38 -3.24
N LEU A 89 -9.75 -1.62 -3.09
CA LEU A 89 -8.73 -1.15 -4.03
C LEU A 89 -8.83 -1.80 -5.41
N ARG A 90 -9.44 -2.98 -5.51
CA ARG A 90 -9.73 -3.67 -6.78
C ARG A 90 -11.04 -3.20 -7.45
N SER A 91 -11.75 -2.24 -6.85
CA SER A 91 -12.97 -1.67 -7.42
C SER A 91 -12.65 -0.69 -8.56
N LYS A 92 -13.70 -0.08 -9.15
CA LYS A 92 -13.59 0.90 -10.24
C LYS A 92 -13.73 2.31 -9.68
N GLY A 93 -13.32 3.31 -10.46
CA GLY A 93 -13.40 4.72 -10.09
C GLY A 93 -12.16 5.14 -9.31
N ASP A 94 -12.35 5.93 -8.26
CA ASP A 94 -11.27 6.44 -7.42
C ASP A 94 -11.42 5.92 -5.98
N VAL A 95 -10.28 5.81 -5.28
CA VAL A 95 -10.26 5.68 -3.82
C VAL A 95 -9.79 6.98 -3.21
N THR A 96 -10.54 7.47 -2.24
CA THR A 96 -10.17 8.60 -1.38
C THR A 96 -9.65 8.06 -0.05
N VAL A 97 -8.48 8.52 0.36
CA VAL A 97 -7.82 8.15 1.62
C VAL A 97 -7.78 9.37 2.52
N THR A 98 -8.42 9.29 3.68
CA THR A 98 -8.50 10.40 4.64
C THR A 98 -7.89 10.03 5.99
N ALA A 99 -7.28 11.00 6.65
CA ALA A 99 -6.93 10.92 8.06
C ALA A 99 -6.95 12.32 8.70
N ASP A 100 -7.44 12.41 9.93
CA ASP A 100 -7.68 13.68 10.64
C ASP A 100 -6.46 14.62 10.63
N LYS A 101 -5.25 14.07 10.77
CA LYS A 101 -4.00 14.84 10.82
C LYS A 101 -3.33 15.06 9.46
N TYR A 102 -3.67 14.25 8.46
CA TYR A 102 -2.91 14.17 7.20
C TYR A 102 -3.73 14.55 5.98
N GLY A 103 -4.97 14.99 6.19
CA GLY A 103 -5.85 15.45 5.13
C GLY A 103 -6.38 14.30 4.28
N GLU A 104 -6.54 14.58 3.00
CA GLU A 104 -7.20 13.72 2.03
C GLU A 104 -6.39 13.64 0.74
N ASN A 105 -6.22 12.43 0.22
CA ASN A 105 -5.71 12.19 -1.13
C ASN A 105 -6.65 11.25 -1.90
N SER A 106 -6.79 11.46 -3.21
CA SER A 106 -7.55 10.56 -4.08
C SER A 106 -6.64 9.91 -5.12
N PHE A 107 -6.92 8.63 -5.43
CA PHE A 107 -6.13 7.79 -6.32
C PHE A 107 -7.05 7.11 -7.35
N PRO A 108 -6.72 7.17 -8.65
CA PRO A 108 -7.49 6.46 -9.66
C PRO A 108 -7.27 4.95 -9.57
N LEU A 109 -8.34 4.17 -9.57
CA LEU A 109 -8.29 2.70 -9.55
C LEU A 109 -8.33 2.08 -10.96
N THR A 110 -8.08 2.85 -12.00
CA THR A 110 -8.04 2.32 -13.36
C THR A 110 -6.92 1.28 -13.49
N GLY A 111 -7.29 0.04 -13.81
CA GLY A 111 -6.35 -1.08 -13.93
C GLY A 111 -5.92 -1.72 -12.60
N SER A 112 -6.34 -1.18 -11.44
CA SER A 112 -5.91 -1.66 -10.12
C SER A 112 -6.25 -3.13 -9.90
N SER A 113 -7.43 -3.59 -10.34
CA SER A 113 -7.88 -4.97 -10.15
C SER A 113 -6.92 -5.99 -10.76
N ALA A 114 -6.43 -5.71 -11.97
CA ALA A 114 -5.48 -6.58 -12.67
C ALA A 114 -4.08 -6.50 -12.04
N ALA A 115 -3.62 -5.29 -11.69
CA ALA A 115 -2.31 -5.09 -11.06
C ALA A 115 -2.23 -5.77 -9.69
N ILE A 116 -3.20 -5.52 -8.81
CA ILE A 116 -3.30 -6.16 -7.49
C ILE A 116 -3.45 -7.68 -7.65
N GLY A 117 -4.24 -8.15 -8.61
CA GLY A 117 -4.34 -9.57 -8.93
C GLY A 117 -2.97 -10.21 -9.20
N LYS A 118 -2.12 -9.56 -10.02
CA LYS A 118 -0.75 -10.04 -10.28
C LYS A 118 0.11 -10.04 -9.01
N VAL A 119 0.07 -8.98 -8.21
CA VAL A 119 0.80 -8.91 -6.92
C VAL A 119 0.41 -10.08 -6.02
N LEU A 120 -0.90 -10.30 -5.84
CA LEU A 120 -1.39 -11.34 -4.95
C LEU A 120 -1.04 -12.76 -5.40
N THR A 121 -0.85 -12.98 -6.71
CA THR A 121 -0.38 -14.28 -7.22
C THR A 121 1.08 -14.57 -6.92
N GLN A 122 1.89 -13.57 -6.56
CA GLN A 122 3.29 -13.72 -6.17
C GLN A 122 3.49 -13.88 -4.65
N CYS A 123 2.43 -13.64 -3.86
CA CYS A 123 2.48 -13.79 -2.40
C CYS A 123 2.94 -15.19 -1.94
N GLY A 124 3.97 -15.24 -1.11
CA GLY A 124 4.55 -16.44 -0.51
C GLY A 124 5.39 -17.26 -1.48
N LYS A 125 5.71 -16.72 -2.67
CA LYS A 125 6.58 -17.39 -3.65
C LYS A 125 8.03 -16.92 -3.60
N GLY A 126 8.33 -15.88 -2.82
CA GLY A 126 9.65 -15.28 -2.69
C GLY A 126 10.68 -16.08 -1.88
N SER A 127 10.30 -17.21 -1.29
CA SER A 127 11.19 -18.06 -0.49
C SER A 127 11.67 -19.33 -1.19
N ALA A 128 11.45 -19.47 -2.50
CA ALA A 128 12.07 -20.55 -3.27
C ALA A 128 13.49 -20.13 -3.67
N GLY A 129 14.41 -20.09 -2.70
CA GLY A 129 15.82 -20.23 -3.01
C GLY A 129 16.04 -21.65 -3.51
N ASP A 130 16.55 -21.79 -4.74
CA ASP A 130 17.08 -23.04 -5.29
C ASP A 130 17.97 -23.73 -4.25
N ALA A 131 17.48 -24.83 -3.71
CA ALA A 131 18.31 -25.82 -3.03
C ALA A 131 18.78 -26.82 -4.08
N ASP A 132 20.01 -26.65 -4.57
CA ASP A 132 20.83 -27.72 -5.16
C ASP A 132 22.19 -27.75 -4.47
#